data_AF-A0A1M7CU95-F1
#
_entry.id   AF-A0A1M7CU95-F1
#
_cell.length_a   1.000
_cell.length_b   1.000
_cell.length_c   1.000
_cell.angle_alpha   90.00
_cell.angle_beta   90.00
_cell.angle_gamma   90.00
#
_symmetry.space_group_name_H-M   'P 1'
#
loop_
_entity.id
_entity.type
_entity.pdbx_description
1 polymer ?
#
loop_
_entity_poly.entity_id
_entity_poly.type
_entity_poly.pdbx_seq_one_letter_code
_entity_poly.pdbx_strand_id
1 'polypeptide(L)'
;MKEDKSDIEIFRVGDIVTYKTHPMFENRRIKGDTKLIPPIMVVISVNSNEHEAINTKYDCIYFDDDRCEFNVVLLKHFMLRTFEDLLYEKINNKGMIIEDYTTLIEKVKNYPPVKYELGSAVSFKTKKLEIYKKRTSKSIEIDPESGKINEIKEVLNYVVSFASPDFILCQEFNQYPKGLIMNKPNNSYISKELFKVKWYNVAKKKFSEQILPSECFVDQFYLNDD
;
A
#
# COMPACT_ATOMS: atom_id res chain seq x y z
N MET A 1 33.86 3.56 10.13
CA MET A 1 33.21 2.25 9.98
C MET A 1 32.96 2.03 8.51
N LYS A 2 33.61 1.04 7.90
CA LYS A 2 33.20 0.54 6.58
C LYS A 2 31.94 -0.30 6.88
N GLU A 3 30.77 0.20 6.50
CA GLU A 3 29.62 -0.68 6.40
C GLU A 3 30.00 -1.78 5.41
N ASP A 4 29.96 -3.02 5.89
CA ASP A 4 30.10 -4.19 5.03
C ASP A 4 29.14 -4.03 3.87
N LYS A 5 29.62 -4.32 2.65
CA LYS A 5 28.77 -4.53 1.47
C LYS A 5 27.97 -5.82 1.67
N SER A 6 27.21 -5.92 2.75
CA SER A 6 26.18 -6.94 2.91
C SER A 6 25.23 -6.81 1.74
N ASP A 7 24.91 -7.91 1.08
CA ASP A 7 24.03 -7.99 -0.08
C ASP A 7 22.73 -7.21 0.16
N ILE A 8 22.70 -5.96 -0.28
CA ILE A 8 21.50 -5.13 -0.20
C ILE A 8 20.53 -5.70 -1.22
N GLU A 9 19.47 -6.34 -0.73
CA GLU A 9 18.44 -6.92 -1.57
C GLU A 9 17.74 -5.82 -2.37
N ILE A 10 17.81 -5.92 -3.70
CA ILE A 10 17.20 -4.97 -4.63
C ILE A 10 15.73 -5.36 -4.82
N PHE A 11 14.81 -4.42 -4.62
CA PHE A 11 13.39 -4.63 -4.89
C PHE A 11 13.13 -4.84 -6.39
N ARG A 12 12.13 -5.65 -6.70
CA ARG A 12 11.68 -6.00 -8.04
C ARG A 12 10.36 -5.30 -8.38
N VAL A 13 10.03 -5.27 -9.67
CA VAL A 13 8.70 -4.82 -10.10
C VAL A 13 7.63 -5.72 -9.48
N GLY A 14 6.59 -5.10 -8.92
CA GLY A 14 5.53 -5.78 -8.19
C GLY A 14 5.77 -5.91 -6.69
N ASP A 15 6.98 -5.63 -6.18
CA ASP A 15 7.24 -5.66 -4.75
C ASP A 15 6.46 -4.56 -4.03
N ILE A 16 5.97 -4.87 -2.83
CA ILE A 16 5.26 -3.94 -1.99
C ILE A 16 6.24 -3.32 -1.00
N VAL A 17 6.29 -2.00 -0.97
CA VAL A 17 7.24 -1.23 -0.16
C VAL A 17 6.53 -0.07 0.53
N THR A 18 7.13 0.45 1.59
CA THR A 18 6.76 1.76 2.14
C THR A 18 7.99 2.49 2.61
N TYR A 19 7.82 3.73 3.08
CA TYR A 19 8.90 4.50 3.68
C TYR A 19 9.34 3.84 4.98
N LYS A 20 10.65 3.74 5.23
CA LYS A 20 11.20 3.17 6.47
C LYS A 20 10.72 3.86 7.77
N THR A 21 10.16 5.06 7.66
CA THR A 21 9.56 5.83 8.76
C THR A 21 8.11 5.47 9.04
N HIS A 22 7.54 4.46 8.35
CA HIS A 22 6.16 4.05 8.56
C HIS A 22 5.97 3.56 10.02
N PRO A 23 5.01 4.12 10.79
CA PRO A 23 4.90 3.90 12.24
C PRO A 23 4.60 2.44 12.60
N MET A 24 4.06 1.67 11.66
CA MET A 24 3.71 0.26 11.89
C MET A 24 4.90 -0.70 11.90
N PHE A 25 6.14 -0.23 11.67
CA PHE A 25 7.33 -1.06 11.94
C PHE A 25 7.59 -1.22 13.44
N GLU A 26 7.12 -0.29 14.26
CA GLU A 26 7.35 -0.29 15.71
C GLU A 26 6.05 -0.49 16.50
N ASN A 27 4.88 -0.23 15.88
CA ASN A 27 3.60 -0.24 16.56
C ASN A 27 2.53 -1.01 15.76
N ARG A 28 1.73 -1.85 16.42
CA ARG A 28 0.57 -2.51 15.78
C ARG A 28 -0.58 -1.55 15.43
N ARG A 29 -0.56 -0.35 16.02
CA ARG A 29 -1.60 0.67 15.95
C ARG A 29 -0.97 2.03 15.70
N ILE A 30 -1.60 2.83 14.85
CA ILE A 30 -1.19 4.22 14.62
C ILE A 30 -1.70 5.12 15.76
N LYS A 31 -0.84 6.04 16.17
CA LYS A 31 -1.16 7.17 17.06
C LYS A 31 -1.00 8.47 16.27
N GLY A 32 -1.90 9.44 16.48
CA GLY A 32 -1.85 10.75 15.81
C GLY A 32 -2.72 10.84 14.56
N ASP A 33 -2.40 11.81 13.70
CA ASP A 33 -3.13 12.08 12.46
C ASP A 33 -2.76 11.06 11.36
N THR A 34 -3.79 10.46 10.76
CA THR A 34 -3.63 9.45 9.72
C THR A 34 -3.11 10.01 8.41
N LYS A 35 -3.29 11.31 8.16
CA LYS A 35 -2.78 12.00 6.97
C LYS A 35 -1.26 12.08 6.89
N LEU A 36 -0.58 11.87 8.02
CA LEU A 36 0.88 11.91 8.12
C LEU A 36 1.52 10.52 8.01
N ILE A 37 0.72 9.47 7.84
CA ILE A 37 1.22 8.11 7.65
C ILE A 37 1.62 7.96 6.18
N PRO A 38 2.83 7.48 5.88
CA PRO A 38 3.20 7.20 4.50
C PRO A 38 2.34 6.09 3.88
N PRO A 39 2.04 6.15 2.56
CA PRO A 39 1.30 5.10 1.88
C PRO A 39 2.14 3.82 1.74
N ILE A 40 1.47 2.69 1.60
CA ILE A 40 2.06 1.45 1.09
C ILE A 40 1.95 1.50 -0.44
N MET A 41 3.08 1.23 -1.10
CA MET A 41 3.27 1.41 -2.54
C MET A 41 3.65 0.10 -3.21
N VAL A 42 3.47 0.04 -4.53
CA VAL A 42 3.98 -1.04 -5.40
C VAL A 42 5.10 -0.49 -6.27
N VAL A 43 6.22 -1.20 -6.37
CA VAL A 43 7.30 -0.87 -7.30
C VAL A 43 6.86 -1.17 -8.73
N ILE A 44 6.91 -0.18 -9.62
CA ILE A 44 6.49 -0.33 -11.03
C ILE A 44 7.67 -0.24 -12.02
N SER A 45 8.81 0.27 -11.58
CA SER A 45 10.03 0.38 -12.36
C SER A 45 11.24 0.40 -11.42
N VAL A 46 12.27 -0.37 -11.78
CA VAL A 46 13.55 -0.43 -11.06
C VAL A 46 14.62 0.14 -11.94
N ASN A 47 15.32 1.13 -11.41
CA ASN A 47 16.33 1.89 -12.10
C ASN A 47 17.66 1.68 -11.38
N SER A 48 18.32 0.59 -11.79
CA SER A 48 19.57 0.14 -11.18
C SER A 48 20.76 0.72 -11.94
N ASN A 49 21.65 1.39 -11.21
CA ASN A 49 23.01 1.53 -11.69
C ASN A 49 23.74 0.24 -11.31
N GLU A 50 24.26 -0.49 -12.30
CA GLU A 50 24.83 -1.85 -12.19
C GLU A 50 25.92 -2.05 -11.11
N HIS A 51 26.36 -0.98 -10.44
CA HIS A 51 27.47 -1.01 -9.51
C HIS A 51 27.10 -0.67 -8.06
N GLU A 52 25.91 -0.15 -7.74
CA GLU A 52 25.57 0.28 -6.36
C GLU A 52 24.07 0.20 -6.03
N ALA A 53 23.67 -0.81 -5.23
CA ALA A 53 22.29 -0.99 -4.77
C ALA A 53 21.71 0.25 -4.06
N ILE A 54 22.53 0.98 -3.28
CA ILE A 54 22.16 2.23 -2.58
C ILE A 54 21.68 3.32 -3.54
N ASN A 55 22.23 3.34 -4.76
CA ASN A 55 21.89 4.34 -5.78
C ASN A 55 20.75 3.89 -6.69
N THR A 56 20.20 2.69 -6.48
CA THR A 56 19.00 2.22 -7.17
C THR A 56 17.82 3.12 -6.84
N LYS A 57 17.12 3.55 -7.89
CA LYS A 57 15.88 4.32 -7.79
C LYS A 57 14.71 3.45 -8.20
N TYR A 58 13.55 3.74 -7.63
CA TYR A 58 12.31 2.99 -7.84
C TYR A 58 11.22 3.98 -8.17
N ASP A 59 10.50 3.78 -9.27
CA ASP A 59 9.20 4.40 -9.43
C ASP A 59 8.21 3.54 -8.65
N CYS A 60 7.61 4.11 -7.61
CA CYS A 60 6.64 3.46 -6.75
C CYS A 60 5.28 4.12 -6.94
N ILE A 61 4.22 3.32 -6.98
CA ILE A 61 2.86 3.80 -7.16
C ILE A 61 1.99 3.48 -5.95
N TYR A 62 1.11 4.41 -5.59
CA TYR A 62 0.05 4.20 -4.61
C TYR A 62 -1.25 4.86 -5.07
N PHE A 63 -2.34 4.52 -4.39
CA PHE A 63 -3.63 5.16 -4.60
C PHE A 63 -3.84 6.24 -3.52
N ASP A 64 -4.15 7.45 -3.96
CA ASP A 64 -4.58 8.56 -3.11
C ASP A 64 -6.11 8.58 -3.11
N ASP A 65 -6.70 8.26 -1.97
CA ASP A 65 -8.14 8.16 -1.78
C ASP A 65 -8.83 9.53 -1.67
N ASP A 66 -8.15 10.54 -1.11
CA ASP A 66 -8.63 11.93 -1.06
C ASP A 66 -8.88 12.47 -2.47
N ARG A 67 -7.96 12.20 -3.41
CA ARG A 67 -8.08 12.61 -4.83
C ARG A 67 -8.67 11.55 -5.74
N CYS A 68 -8.81 10.32 -5.22
CA CYS A 68 -9.27 9.14 -5.92
C CYS A 68 -8.46 8.86 -7.20
N GLU A 69 -7.13 8.97 -7.12
CA GLU A 69 -6.20 8.82 -8.25
C GLU A 69 -4.91 8.10 -7.88
N PHE A 70 -4.22 7.55 -8.87
CA PHE A 70 -2.92 6.93 -8.66
C PHE A 70 -1.81 7.97 -8.73
N ASN A 71 -0.89 7.92 -7.78
CA ASN A 71 0.28 8.78 -7.72
C ASN A 71 1.56 7.95 -7.82
N VAL A 72 2.48 8.42 -8.65
CA VAL A 72 3.82 7.83 -8.82
C VAL A 72 4.86 8.71 -8.13
N VAL A 73 5.76 8.10 -7.39
CA VAL A 73 6.87 8.75 -6.71
C VAL A 73 8.18 8.04 -7.01
N LEU A 74 9.22 8.83 -7.28
CA LEU A 74 10.58 8.33 -7.49
C LEU A 74 11.33 8.30 -6.15
N LEU A 75 11.69 7.11 -5.68
CA LEU A 75 12.32 6.88 -4.38
C LEU A 75 13.68 6.20 -4.51
N LYS A 76 14.57 6.44 -3.55
CA LYS A 76 15.88 5.76 -3.47
C LYS A 76 15.79 4.57 -2.52
N HIS A 77 16.63 3.56 -2.74
CA HIS A 77 16.64 2.35 -1.93
C HIS A 77 16.65 2.62 -0.41
N PHE A 78 17.52 3.51 0.09
CA PHE A 78 17.66 3.80 1.53
C PHE A 78 16.42 4.42 2.20
N MET A 79 15.44 4.87 1.41
CA MET A 79 14.18 5.45 1.90
C MET A 79 13.12 4.36 2.15
N LEU A 80 13.28 3.20 1.52
CA LEU A 80 12.28 2.16 1.44
C LEU A 80 12.56 1.04 2.43
N ARG A 81 11.50 0.33 2.79
CA ARG A 81 11.53 -0.93 3.52
C ARG A 81 10.40 -1.83 3.00
N THR A 82 10.59 -3.14 3.08
CA THR A 82 9.57 -4.13 2.70
C THR A 82 8.34 -4.01 3.60
N PHE A 83 7.17 -4.31 3.05
CA PHE A 83 5.92 -4.40 3.81
C PHE A 83 5.92 -5.57 4.81
N GLU A 84 6.79 -6.56 4.63
CA GLU A 84 6.79 -7.80 5.43
C GLU A 84 7.05 -7.55 6.92
N ASP A 85 7.77 -6.46 7.22
CA ASP A 85 8.09 -6.06 8.60
C ASP A 85 6.97 -5.25 9.29
N LEU A 86 5.86 -4.98 8.60
CA LEU A 86 4.75 -4.22 9.17
C LEU A 86 3.95 -5.06 10.17
N LEU A 87 3.67 -4.45 11.32
CA LEU A 87 2.94 -5.10 12.41
C LEU A 87 1.44 -4.86 12.28
N TYR A 88 0.68 -5.93 12.08
CA TYR A 88 -0.78 -5.90 12.06
C TYR A 88 -1.37 -6.64 13.24
N GLU A 89 -2.45 -6.11 13.80
CA GLU A 89 -3.30 -6.83 14.76
C GLU A 89 -4.60 -7.28 14.08
N LYS A 90 -5.05 -8.50 14.38
CA LYS A 90 -6.38 -8.99 14.04
C LYS A 90 -7.23 -9.02 15.29
N ILE A 91 -8.46 -8.55 15.17
CA ILE A 91 -9.42 -8.47 16.28
C ILE A 91 -10.71 -9.12 15.81
N ASN A 92 -11.22 -10.05 16.60
CA ASN A 92 -12.48 -10.73 16.29
C ASN A 92 -13.70 -9.84 16.62
N ASN A 93 -14.90 -10.31 16.28
CA ASN A 93 -16.16 -9.60 16.55
C ASN A 93 -16.44 -9.37 18.05
N LYS A 94 -15.69 -10.03 18.94
CA LYS A 94 -15.76 -9.86 20.40
C LYS A 94 -14.71 -8.89 20.93
N GLY A 95 -13.91 -8.25 20.06
CA GLY A 95 -12.86 -7.32 20.46
C GLY A 95 -11.57 -7.99 20.95
N MET A 96 -11.42 -9.31 20.81
CA MET A 96 -10.22 -10.02 21.27
C MET A 96 -9.16 -10.11 20.17
N ILE A 97 -7.90 -9.92 20.55
CA ILE A 97 -6.74 -10.08 19.66
C ILE A 97 -6.56 -11.57 19.34
N ILE A 98 -6.38 -11.89 18.05
CA ILE A 98 -6.14 -13.25 17.58
C ILE A 98 -4.65 -13.40 17.27
N GLU A 99 -3.96 -14.33 17.94
CA GLU A 99 -2.51 -14.56 17.78
C GLU A 99 -2.16 -15.67 16.76
N ASP A 100 -3.05 -16.65 16.58
CA ASP A 100 -2.76 -17.94 15.91
C ASP A 100 -3.19 -17.99 14.43
N TYR A 101 -3.03 -16.89 13.70
CA TYR A 101 -3.55 -16.76 12.32
C TYR A 101 -2.42 -16.55 11.31
N THR A 102 -2.53 -17.18 10.13
CA THR A 102 -1.73 -16.83 8.94
C THR A 102 -1.70 -15.32 8.82
N THR A 103 -0.52 -14.73 9.00
CA THR A 103 -0.43 -13.29 9.16
C THR A 103 -0.97 -12.61 7.89
N LEU A 104 -1.58 -11.43 8.02
CA LEU A 104 -2.02 -10.63 6.87
C LEU A 104 -0.90 -10.50 5.82
N ILE A 105 0.34 -10.41 6.31
CA ILE A 105 1.57 -10.39 5.54
C ILE A 105 1.73 -11.65 4.68
N GLU A 106 1.60 -12.84 5.26
CA GLU A 106 1.70 -14.11 4.52
C GLU A 106 0.65 -14.22 3.41
N LYS A 107 -0.58 -13.77 3.66
CA LYS A 107 -1.63 -13.75 2.62
C LYS A 107 -1.25 -12.86 1.45
N VAL A 108 -0.73 -11.67 1.74
CA VAL A 108 -0.34 -10.68 0.73
C VAL A 108 0.92 -11.11 -0.03
N LYS A 109 1.87 -11.75 0.66
CA LYS A 109 3.10 -12.29 0.06
C LYS A 109 2.80 -13.37 -0.97
N ASN A 110 1.77 -14.19 -0.71
CA ASN A 110 1.39 -15.32 -1.54
C ASN A 110 0.25 -14.99 -2.51
N TYR A 111 0.03 -13.72 -2.85
CA TYR A 111 -0.97 -13.37 -3.85
C TYR A 111 -0.67 -14.06 -5.18
N PRO A 112 -1.66 -14.74 -5.79
CA PRO A 112 -1.48 -15.27 -7.12
C PRO A 112 -1.34 -14.11 -8.12
N PRO A 113 -0.60 -14.31 -9.22
CA PRO A 113 -0.60 -13.36 -10.32
C PRO A 113 -2.01 -13.26 -10.92
N VAL A 114 -2.47 -12.04 -11.19
CA VAL A 114 -3.76 -11.81 -11.83
C VAL A 114 -3.72 -12.32 -13.26
N LYS A 115 -4.72 -13.12 -13.62
CA LYS A 115 -4.95 -13.48 -15.01
C LYS A 115 -5.84 -12.44 -15.65
N TYR A 116 -5.46 -11.98 -16.84
CA TYR A 116 -6.27 -11.04 -17.60
C TYR A 116 -7.62 -11.69 -17.96
N GLU A 117 -8.71 -11.11 -17.46
CA GLU A 117 -10.07 -11.45 -17.85
C GLU A 117 -10.85 -10.14 -18.07
N LEU A 118 -11.24 -9.88 -19.31
CA LEU A 118 -11.93 -8.65 -19.67
C LEU A 118 -13.23 -8.49 -18.86
N GLY A 119 -13.38 -7.34 -18.21
CA GLY A 119 -14.56 -7.01 -17.40
C GLY A 119 -14.52 -7.56 -15.98
N SER A 120 -13.50 -8.33 -15.61
CA SER A 120 -13.34 -8.82 -14.24
C SER A 120 -13.04 -7.69 -13.27
N ALA A 121 -13.43 -7.90 -12.02
CA ALA A 121 -13.09 -7.01 -10.92
C ALA A 121 -11.71 -7.40 -10.35
N VAL A 122 -10.84 -6.41 -10.19
CA VAL A 122 -9.52 -6.57 -9.59
C VAL A 122 -9.32 -5.56 -8.48
N SER A 123 -8.51 -5.91 -7.48
CA SER A 123 -8.12 -4.99 -6.42
C SER A 123 -6.69 -4.51 -6.64
N PHE A 124 -6.37 -3.28 -6.21
CA PHE A 124 -4.98 -2.87 -6.12
C PHE A 124 -4.27 -3.66 -5.02
N LYS A 125 -3.04 -4.10 -5.28
CA LYS A 125 -2.31 -5.07 -4.46
C LYS A 125 -2.16 -4.64 -2.99
N THR A 126 -2.09 -3.34 -2.71
CA THR A 126 -1.94 -2.82 -1.34
C THR A 126 -3.27 -2.62 -0.61
N LYS A 127 -4.43 -2.74 -1.28
CA LYS A 127 -5.76 -2.47 -0.71
C LYS A 127 -5.99 -3.19 0.62
N LYS A 128 -5.66 -4.48 0.69
CA LYS A 128 -5.83 -5.30 1.91
C LYS A 128 -4.94 -4.80 3.05
N LEU A 129 -3.71 -4.38 2.76
CA LEU A 129 -2.81 -3.84 3.78
C LEU A 129 -3.30 -2.48 4.32
N GLU A 130 -3.84 -1.63 3.45
CA GLU A 130 -4.34 -0.31 3.82
C GLU A 130 -5.61 -0.39 4.68
N ILE A 131 -6.62 -1.18 4.27
CA ILE A 131 -7.90 -1.28 5.00
C ILE A 131 -7.72 -1.85 6.42
N TYR A 132 -6.71 -2.70 6.66
CA TYR A 132 -6.48 -3.32 7.96
C TYR A 132 -5.63 -2.49 8.92
N LYS A 133 -5.12 -1.32 8.48
CA LYS A 133 -4.45 -0.36 9.37
C LYS A 133 -5.44 0.11 10.43
N LYS A 134 -4.98 0.22 11.68
CA LYS A 134 -5.80 0.64 12.81
C LYS A 134 -5.16 1.81 13.54
N ARG A 135 -6.01 2.70 14.04
CA ARG A 135 -5.64 3.85 14.87
C ARG A 135 -6.30 3.73 16.22
N THR A 136 -5.56 4.11 17.25
CA THR A 136 -6.10 4.30 18.59
C THR A 136 -6.12 5.76 18.98
N SER A 137 -7.20 6.16 19.64
CA SER A 137 -7.37 7.49 20.25
C SER A 137 -7.90 7.34 21.67
N LYS A 138 -7.59 8.30 22.55
CA LYS A 138 -8.18 8.38 23.88
C LYS A 138 -9.36 9.35 23.86
N SER A 139 -10.52 8.87 24.27
CA SER A 139 -11.68 9.72 24.59
C SER A 139 -11.67 9.99 26.09
N ILE A 140 -11.83 11.24 26.49
CA ILE A 140 -11.85 11.67 27.89
C ILE A 140 -13.23 12.23 28.17
N GLU A 141 -13.98 11.58 29.06
CA GLU A 141 -15.28 12.07 29.52
C GLU A 141 -15.05 12.96 30.75
N ILE A 142 -15.39 14.25 30.61
CA ILE A 142 -15.26 15.25 31.66
C ILE A 142 -16.65 15.61 32.14
N ASP A 143 -16.85 15.60 33.47
CA ASP A 143 -18.06 16.15 34.07
C ASP A 143 -18.11 17.67 33.83
N PRO A 144 -19.12 18.19 33.10
CA PRO A 144 -19.21 19.60 32.78
C PRO A 144 -19.35 20.51 34.01
N GLU A 145 -19.86 20.01 35.13
CA GLU A 145 -20.06 20.84 36.34
C GLU A 145 -18.82 20.87 37.25
N SER A 146 -18.14 19.73 37.43
CA SER A 146 -16.98 19.64 38.33
C SER A 146 -15.62 19.73 37.64
N GLY A 147 -15.58 19.64 36.31
CA GLY A 147 -14.35 19.57 35.53
C GLY A 147 -13.51 18.31 35.80
N LYS A 148 -14.05 17.33 36.56
CA LYS A 148 -13.35 16.09 36.88
C LYS A 148 -13.44 15.12 35.71
N ILE A 149 -12.33 14.41 35.49
CA ILE A 149 -12.27 13.30 34.54
C ILE A 149 -13.01 12.12 35.15
N ASN A 150 -14.07 11.66 34.49
CA ASN A 150 -14.85 10.50 34.90
C ASN A 150 -14.21 9.21 34.39
N GLU A 151 -13.85 9.20 33.10
CA GLU A 151 -13.34 8.01 32.44
C GLU A 151 -12.43 8.37 31.26
N ILE A 152 -11.39 7.56 31.03
CA ILE A 152 -10.56 7.60 29.83
C ILE A 152 -10.79 6.30 29.06
N LYS A 153 -11.45 6.39 27.91
CA LYS A 153 -11.74 5.24 27.03
C LYS A 153 -10.75 5.21 25.87
N GLU A 154 -10.17 4.04 25.59
CA GLU A 154 -9.42 3.83 24.36
C GLU A 154 -10.39 3.43 23.24
N VAL A 155 -10.40 4.22 22.16
CA VAL A 155 -11.23 3.97 20.98
C VAL A 155 -10.32 3.48 19.86
N LEU A 156 -10.69 2.34 19.28
CA LEU A 156 -10.01 1.74 18.16
C LEU A 156 -10.82 1.94 16.88
N ASN A 157 -10.18 2.49 15.86
CA ASN A 157 -10.80 2.74 14.56
C ASN A 157 -9.92 2.17 13.43
N TYR A 158 -10.54 1.71 12.36
CA TYR A 158 -9.81 1.42 11.12
C TYR A 158 -9.39 2.73 10.44
N VAL A 159 -8.19 2.72 9.87
CA VAL A 159 -7.65 3.83 9.09
C VAL A 159 -7.92 3.53 7.64
N VAL A 160 -8.96 4.13 7.08
CA VAL A 160 -9.30 3.99 5.66
C VAL A 160 -8.67 5.15 4.91
N SER A 161 -7.33 5.21 4.90
CA SER A 161 -6.54 6.14 4.09
C SER A 161 -5.76 5.35 3.04
N PHE A 162 -5.57 5.91 1.84
CA PHE A 162 -4.89 5.26 0.70
C PHE A 162 -5.50 3.92 0.25
N ALA A 163 -6.68 3.58 0.76
CA ALA A 163 -7.41 2.38 0.37
C ALA A 163 -8.06 2.59 -0.99
N SER A 164 -7.72 1.76 -1.96
CA SER A 164 -8.31 1.84 -3.29
C SER A 164 -9.73 1.25 -3.33
N PRO A 165 -10.58 1.68 -4.27
CA PRO A 165 -11.75 0.90 -4.64
C PRO A 165 -11.31 -0.41 -5.31
N ASP A 166 -12.30 -1.23 -5.69
CA ASP A 166 -12.08 -2.22 -6.74
C ASP A 166 -12.16 -1.57 -8.11
N PHE A 167 -11.51 -2.19 -9.08
CA PHE A 167 -11.43 -1.71 -10.44
C PHE A 167 -11.97 -2.74 -11.40
N ILE A 168 -12.49 -2.26 -12.53
CA ILE A 168 -12.86 -3.10 -13.66
C ILE A 168 -11.71 -3.12 -14.64
N LEU A 169 -11.22 -4.32 -14.92
CA LEU A 169 -10.17 -4.55 -15.90
C LEU A 169 -10.75 -4.44 -17.31
N CYS A 170 -10.22 -3.52 -18.12
CA CYS A 170 -10.83 -3.08 -19.37
C CYS A 170 -10.06 -3.50 -20.62
N GLN A 171 -8.73 -3.56 -20.56
CA GLN A 171 -7.90 -3.82 -21.73
C GLN A 171 -6.46 -4.13 -21.33
N GLU A 172 -5.78 -4.95 -22.11
CA GLU A 172 -4.33 -5.20 -22.00
C GLU A 172 -3.54 -4.31 -22.97
N PHE A 173 -2.38 -3.85 -22.52
CA PHE A 173 -1.45 -3.02 -23.28
C PHE A 173 -0.04 -3.59 -23.18
N ASN A 174 0.77 -3.33 -24.20
CA ASN A 174 2.19 -3.68 -24.26
C ASN A 174 3.10 -2.43 -24.30
N GLN A 175 2.52 -1.23 -24.20
CA GLN A 175 3.25 0.04 -24.25
C GLN A 175 2.88 0.92 -23.07
N TYR A 176 3.90 1.41 -22.38
CA TYR A 176 3.74 2.32 -21.25
C TYR A 176 3.19 3.67 -21.69
N PRO A 177 2.17 4.21 -21.01
CA PRO A 177 1.72 5.57 -21.24
C PRO A 177 2.82 6.57 -20.86
N LYS A 178 2.80 7.74 -21.52
CA LYS A 178 3.72 8.84 -21.18
C LYS A 178 3.50 9.28 -19.73
N GLY A 179 4.59 9.43 -18.98
CA GLY A 179 4.56 9.96 -17.61
C GLY A 179 4.32 8.93 -16.49
N LEU A 180 4.00 7.67 -16.79
CA LEU A 180 3.83 6.63 -15.76
C LEU A 180 5.16 6.23 -15.12
N ILE A 181 6.24 6.25 -15.90
CA ILE A 181 7.61 6.02 -15.42
C ILE A 181 8.31 7.37 -15.43
N MET A 182 8.78 7.85 -14.27
CA MET A 182 9.39 9.17 -14.17
C MET A 182 10.82 9.17 -14.73
N ASN A 183 11.51 8.03 -14.70
CA ASN A 183 12.87 7.91 -15.19
C ASN A 183 13.04 6.70 -16.13
N LYS A 184 13.39 6.96 -17.40
CA LYS A 184 13.68 5.92 -18.41
C LYS A 184 15.18 5.89 -18.75
N PRO A 185 16.09 5.45 -17.87
CA PRO A 185 17.43 5.14 -18.30
C PRO A 185 17.44 3.86 -19.13
N ASN A 186 18.53 3.68 -19.86
CA ASN A 186 18.79 2.55 -20.74
C ASN A 186 18.69 1.18 -20.02
N ASN A 187 18.86 1.14 -18.69
CA ASN A 187 18.85 -0.08 -17.87
C ASN A 187 17.70 -0.12 -16.84
N SER A 188 16.49 0.29 -17.26
CA SER A 188 15.31 0.18 -16.39
C SER A 188 14.63 -1.19 -16.54
N TYR A 189 14.35 -1.84 -15.41
CA TYR A 189 13.49 -3.02 -15.37
C TYR A 189 12.05 -2.59 -15.16
N ILE A 190 11.19 -2.97 -16.10
CA ILE A 190 9.77 -2.61 -16.14
C ILE A 190 8.95 -3.87 -16.44
N SER A 191 7.67 -3.86 -16.08
CA SER A 191 6.74 -4.93 -16.47
C SER A 191 6.56 -4.99 -17.98
N LYS A 192 6.19 -6.15 -18.50
CA LYS A 192 5.84 -6.32 -19.93
C LYS A 192 4.34 -6.25 -20.17
N GLU A 193 3.55 -6.51 -19.14
CA GLU A 193 2.10 -6.64 -19.21
C GLU A 193 1.46 -5.48 -18.47
N LEU A 194 0.60 -4.74 -19.17
CA LEU A 194 -0.08 -3.59 -18.62
C LEU A 194 -1.58 -3.78 -18.71
N PHE A 195 -2.29 -3.49 -17.63
CA PHE A 195 -3.74 -3.49 -17.60
C PHE A 195 -4.27 -2.06 -17.50
N LYS A 196 -5.24 -1.76 -18.36
CA LYS A 196 -6.11 -0.60 -18.21
C LYS A 196 -7.24 -0.96 -17.28
N VAL A 197 -7.36 -0.21 -16.21
CA VAL A 197 -8.40 -0.37 -15.21
C VAL A 197 -9.28 0.87 -15.14
N LYS A 198 -10.53 0.68 -14.71
CA LYS A 198 -11.55 1.72 -14.61
C LYS A 198 -12.25 1.66 -13.26
N TRP A 199 -12.52 2.83 -12.67
CA TRP A 199 -13.28 2.96 -11.42
C TRP A 199 -14.09 4.25 -11.42
N TYR A 200 -15.11 4.30 -10.56
CA TYR A 200 -15.85 5.53 -10.33
C TYR A 200 -15.02 6.46 -9.42
N ASN A 201 -14.60 7.61 -9.96
CA ASN A 201 -13.88 8.62 -9.20
C ASN A 201 -14.90 9.58 -8.57
N VAL A 202 -15.04 9.46 -7.24
CA VAL A 202 -16.00 10.25 -6.45
C VAL A 202 -15.62 11.73 -6.45
N ALA A 203 -14.32 12.05 -6.34
CA ALA A 203 -13.83 13.44 -6.33
C ALA A 203 -14.17 14.18 -7.64
N LYS A 204 -14.11 13.50 -8.79
CA LYS A 204 -14.39 14.04 -10.13
C LYS A 204 -15.83 13.77 -10.60
N LYS A 205 -16.64 13.02 -9.83
CA LYS A 205 -18.00 12.56 -10.15
C LYS A 205 -18.13 11.87 -11.52
N LYS A 206 -17.09 11.15 -11.96
CA LYS A 206 -17.05 10.45 -13.25
C LYS A 206 -16.15 9.23 -13.18
N PHE A 207 -16.23 8.34 -14.17
CA PHE A 207 -15.26 7.27 -14.27
C PHE A 207 -13.86 7.80 -14.59
N SER A 208 -12.86 7.25 -13.91
CA SER A 208 -11.44 7.43 -14.22
C SER A 208 -10.87 6.12 -14.73
N GLU A 209 -9.82 6.23 -15.52
CA GLU A 209 -9.13 5.11 -16.14
C GLU A 209 -7.62 5.32 -16.00
N GLN A 210 -6.88 4.23 -15.77
CA GLN A 210 -5.43 4.26 -15.65
C GLN A 210 -4.84 2.97 -16.22
N ILE A 211 -3.72 3.07 -16.91
CA ILE A 211 -2.93 1.91 -17.36
C ILE A 211 -1.82 1.70 -16.35
N LEU A 212 -1.70 0.49 -15.79
CA LEU A 212 -0.71 0.10 -14.78
C LEU A 212 -0.15 -1.30 -15.08
N PRO A 213 1.04 -1.65 -14.57
CA PRO A 213 1.57 -3.02 -14.60
C PRO A 213 0.59 -4.05 -14.03
N SER A 214 0.56 -5.25 -14.61
CA SER A 214 -0.27 -6.35 -14.11
C SER A 214 0.05 -6.70 -12.65
N GLU A 215 1.32 -6.54 -12.24
CA GLU A 215 1.81 -6.78 -10.88
C GLU A 215 1.24 -5.82 -9.83
N CYS A 216 0.59 -4.74 -10.25
CA CYS A 216 -0.13 -3.83 -9.36
C CYS A 216 -1.45 -4.39 -8.86
N PHE A 217 -1.95 -5.48 -9.46
CA PHE A 217 -3.29 -5.98 -9.20
C PHE A 217 -3.28 -7.37 -8.59
N VAL A 218 -4.38 -7.68 -7.93
CA VAL A 218 -4.76 -9.00 -7.41
C VAL A 218 -6.22 -9.26 -7.73
N ASP A 219 -6.64 -10.52 -7.67
CA ASP A 219 -8.06 -10.86 -7.76
C ASP A 219 -8.85 -10.10 -6.69
N GLN A 220 -10.13 -9.83 -6.98
CA GLN A 220 -10.97 -9.04 -6.08
C GLN A 220 -10.94 -9.60 -4.65
N PHE A 221 -10.59 -8.74 -3.71
CA PHE A 221 -10.58 -9.06 -2.29
C PHE A 221 -11.95 -8.81 -1.65
N TYR A 222 -12.50 -9.81 -0.97
CA TYR A 222 -13.68 -9.65 -0.11
C TYR A 222 -13.28 -9.65 1.37
N LEU A 223 -13.77 -8.65 2.11
CA LEU A 223 -13.53 -8.50 3.56
C LEU A 223 -14.00 -9.70 4.42
N ASN A 224 -14.88 -10.53 3.86
CA ASN A 224 -15.47 -11.68 4.52
C ASN A 224 -14.77 -13.02 4.20
N ASP A 225 -13.69 -13.03 3.43
CA ASP A 225 -12.90 -14.24 3.13
C ASP A 225 -12.01 -14.68 4.31
N ASP A 226 -12.38 -14.32 5.54
CA ASP A 226 -11.59 -14.45 6.77
C ASP A 226 -12.41 -14.97 7.96
#